data_AF-A0A7R9MPB1-F1
#
_entry.id   AF-A0A7R9MPB1-F1
#
_cell.length_a   1.000
_cell.length_b   1.000
_cell.length_c   1.000
_cell.angle_alpha   90.00
_cell.angle_beta   90.00
_cell.angle_gamma   90.00
#
_symmetry.space_group_name_H-M   'P 1'
#
loop_
_entity.id
_entity.type
_entity.pdbx_description
1 polymer ?
#
loop_
_entity_poly.entity_id
_entity_poly.type
_entity_poly.pdbx_seq_one_letter_code
_entity_poly.pdbx_strand_id
1 'polypeptide(L)'
;MSVRYSEHQKRIHSEIDSVVGRDRSPCYADRLHMPFTQAFINESFRYKTKLPFNLMRCTTKDTTVLGHFIPKDTRVIVNTYALHSDPNVWVNPKEFIPNRFLSSDGKKVLKYETFIPFLIGKRSCVGETLGRVEVFLYFVSLLQRYRVSAKNVDIMSVIADRLTMNAKPKDDLILEFHKCL
;
A
#
# COMPACT_ATOMS: atom_id res chain seq x y z
N MET A 1 1.79 -5.98 -7.86
CA MET A 1 2.38 -6.85 -6.82
C MET A 1 1.74 -8.24 -6.80
N SER A 2 0.41 -8.38 -6.92
CA SER A 2 -0.26 -9.70 -6.92
C SER A 2 0.14 -10.55 -8.13
N VAL A 3 0.39 -9.91 -9.27
CA VAL A 3 0.92 -10.55 -10.48
C VAL A 3 2.36 -11.03 -10.29
N ARG A 4 3.18 -10.27 -9.55
CA ARG A 4 4.59 -10.58 -9.26
C ARG A 4 4.73 -11.76 -8.31
N TYR A 5 3.82 -11.88 -7.34
CA TYR A 5 3.81 -12.93 -6.32
C TYR A 5 2.55 -13.77 -6.46
N SER A 6 2.59 -14.74 -7.38
CA SER A 6 1.46 -15.63 -7.69
C SER A 6 0.88 -16.32 -6.45
N GLU A 7 1.73 -16.71 -5.50
CA GLU A 7 1.31 -17.33 -4.23
C GLU A 7 0.47 -16.39 -3.36
N HIS A 8 0.78 -15.08 -3.35
CA HIS A 8 -0.07 -14.11 -2.67
C HIS A 8 -1.42 -13.95 -3.37
N GLN A 9 -1.44 -13.94 -4.71
CA GLN A 9 -2.69 -13.87 -5.46
C GLN A 9 -3.58 -15.09 -5.19
N LYS A 10 -3.01 -16.30 -5.19
CA LYS A 10 -3.72 -17.54 -4.82
C LYS A 10 -4.31 -17.45 -3.42
N ARG A 11 -3.53 -17.01 -2.43
CA ARG A 11 -4.02 -16.86 -1.05
C ARG A 11 -5.14 -15.83 -0.94
N ILE A 12 -5.08 -14.73 -1.70
CA ILE A 12 -6.18 -13.76 -1.79
C ILE A 12 -7.42 -14.40 -2.41
N HIS A 13 -7.29 -15.16 -3.50
CA HIS A 13 -8.43 -15.88 -4.08
C HIS A 13 -9.08 -16.83 -3.07
N SER A 14 -8.29 -17.63 -2.33
CA SER A 14 -8.83 -18.52 -1.30
C SER A 14 -9.57 -17.76 -0.19
N GLU A 15 -9.07 -16.58 0.20
CA GLU A 15 -9.73 -15.73 1.19
C GLU A 15 -11.03 -15.11 0.64
N ILE A 16 -11.05 -14.70 -0.64
CA ILE A 16 -12.25 -14.25 -1.34
C ILE A 16 -13.31 -15.35 -1.40
N ASP A 17 -12.92 -16.56 -1.76
CA ASP A 17 -13.83 -17.70 -1.92
C ASP A 17 -14.48 -18.09 -0.60
N SER A 18 -13.72 -18.02 0.49
CA SER A 18 -14.19 -18.33 1.84
C SER A 18 -15.13 -17.26 2.41
N VAL A 19 -14.84 -15.97 2.19
CA VAL A 19 -15.55 -14.86 2.85
C VAL A 19 -16.68 -14.28 2.00
N VAL A 20 -16.41 -14.08 0.72
CA VAL A 20 -17.34 -13.42 -0.21
C VAL A 20 -18.08 -14.46 -1.05
N GLY A 21 -17.41 -15.52 -1.46
CA GLY A 21 -17.92 -16.50 -2.41
C GLY A 21 -17.98 -15.96 -3.83
N ARG A 22 -18.73 -16.64 -4.71
CA ARG A 22 -18.90 -16.27 -6.13
C ARG A 22 -20.28 -15.68 -6.45
N ASP A 23 -21.26 -15.84 -5.55
CA ASP A 23 -22.67 -15.53 -5.83
C ASP A 23 -23.06 -14.07 -5.56
N ARG A 24 -22.19 -13.29 -4.90
CA ARG A 24 -22.43 -11.89 -4.59
C ARG A 24 -21.22 -11.01 -4.84
N SER A 25 -21.46 -9.72 -5.01
CA SER A 25 -20.39 -8.72 -5.05
C SER A 25 -19.76 -8.49 -3.66
N PRO A 26 -18.46 -8.15 -3.61
CA PRO A 26 -17.79 -7.77 -2.36
C PRO A 26 -18.36 -6.46 -1.82
N CYS A 27 -18.41 -6.33 -0.50
CA CYS A 27 -18.73 -5.09 0.19
C CYS A 27 -17.61 -4.71 1.16
N TYR A 28 -17.58 -3.47 1.63
CA TYR A 28 -16.44 -3.00 2.44
C TYR A 28 -16.38 -3.68 3.82
N ALA A 29 -17.49 -4.23 4.31
CA ALA A 29 -17.52 -4.96 5.58
C ALA A 29 -16.73 -6.28 5.52
N ASP A 30 -16.66 -6.92 4.34
CA ASP A 30 -15.95 -8.20 4.13
C ASP A 30 -14.49 -8.13 4.58
N ARG A 31 -13.87 -6.94 4.50
CA ARG A 31 -12.48 -6.71 4.91
C ARG A 31 -12.17 -7.14 6.34
N LEU A 32 -13.17 -7.15 7.23
CA LEU A 32 -13.01 -7.57 8.63
C LEU A 32 -12.65 -9.06 8.75
N HIS A 33 -13.00 -9.84 7.73
CA HIS A 33 -12.76 -11.28 7.65
C HIS A 33 -11.69 -11.63 6.60
N MET A 34 -11.07 -10.61 5.99
CA MET A 34 -10.03 -10.79 4.97
C MET A 34 -8.67 -10.20 5.40
N PRO A 35 -8.09 -10.68 6.52
CA PRO A 35 -6.87 -10.10 7.09
C PRO A 35 -5.68 -10.18 6.13
N PHE A 36 -5.53 -11.25 5.35
CA PHE A 36 -4.40 -11.35 4.41
C PHE A 36 -4.50 -10.33 3.29
N THR A 37 -5.69 -10.14 2.72
CA THR A 37 -5.94 -9.12 1.69
C THR A 37 -5.68 -7.71 2.22
N GLN A 38 -6.12 -7.41 3.46
CA GLN A 38 -5.81 -6.14 4.11
C GLN A 38 -4.31 -5.94 4.34
N ALA A 39 -3.62 -6.97 4.82
CA ALA A 39 -2.17 -6.96 5.01
C ALA A 39 -1.41 -6.75 3.68
N PHE A 40 -1.87 -7.38 2.60
CA PHE A 40 -1.33 -7.21 1.26
C PHE A 40 -1.51 -5.77 0.73
N ILE A 41 -2.68 -5.16 0.95
CA ILE A 41 -2.95 -3.77 0.57
C ILE A 41 -2.03 -2.82 1.38
N ASN A 42 -1.92 -3.03 2.69
CA ASN A 42 -1.04 -2.21 3.53
C ASN A 42 0.43 -2.33 3.12
N GLU A 43 0.90 -3.55 2.85
CA GLU A 43 2.27 -3.76 2.35
C GLU A 43 2.46 -3.13 0.98
N SER A 44 1.43 -3.08 0.14
CA SER A 44 1.49 -2.37 -1.15
C SER A 44 1.68 -0.87 -0.96
N PHE A 45 0.99 -0.24 -0.01
CA PHE A 45 1.18 1.18 0.31
C PHE A 45 2.55 1.48 0.93
N ARG A 46 3.06 0.59 1.79
CA ARG A 46 4.40 0.75 2.39
C ARG A 46 5.48 0.58 1.33
N TYR A 47 5.47 -0.57 0.66
CA TYR A 47 6.51 -0.97 -0.29
C TYR A 47 6.59 -0.05 -1.50
N LYS A 48 5.42 0.39 -2.01
CA LYS A 48 5.31 1.40 -3.05
C LYS A 48 4.73 2.67 -2.46
N THR A 49 5.52 3.31 -1.62
CA THR A 49 5.21 4.62 -1.03
C THR A 49 4.90 5.60 -2.14
N LYS A 50 3.61 5.89 -2.35
CA LYS A 50 3.12 6.62 -3.51
C LYS A 50 3.68 8.04 -3.60
N LEU A 51 3.69 8.73 -2.47
CA LEU A 51 4.28 10.04 -2.27
C LEU A 51 5.51 9.87 -1.36
N PRO A 52 6.71 9.60 -1.90
CA PRO A 52 7.93 9.39 -1.10
C PRO A 52 8.39 10.67 -0.40
N PHE A 53 8.18 11.80 -1.07
CA PHE A 53 8.35 13.14 -0.52
C PHE A 53 6.98 13.80 -0.54
N ASN A 54 6.42 14.06 0.63
CA ASN A 54 5.10 14.67 0.73
C ASN A 54 5.13 16.15 0.34
N LEU A 55 3.94 16.73 0.22
CA LEU A 55 3.76 18.13 -0.07
C LEU A 55 4.56 19.00 0.91
N MET A 56 5.38 19.90 0.36
CA MET A 56 6.14 20.88 1.12
C MET A 56 5.22 21.69 2.04
N ARG A 57 5.71 21.94 3.25
CA ARG A 57 5.09 22.85 4.22
C ARG A 57 6.08 23.95 4.59
N CYS A 58 5.61 25.02 5.21
CA CYS A 58 6.48 26.03 5.83
C CYS A 58 6.16 26.16 7.32
N THR A 59 7.17 26.39 8.14
CA THR A 59 6.98 26.74 9.55
C THR A 59 6.30 28.11 9.65
N THR A 60 5.28 28.24 10.50
CA THR A 60 4.52 29.49 10.64
C THR A 60 5.13 30.46 11.68
N LYS A 61 6.10 29.97 12.46
CA LYS A 61 6.85 30.69 13.47
C LYS A 61 8.17 29.95 13.74
N ASP A 62 9.09 30.64 14.40
CA ASP A 62 10.28 30.03 14.98
C ASP A 62 9.88 28.89 15.92
N THR A 63 10.58 27.77 15.81
CA THR A 63 10.28 26.56 16.59
C THR A 63 11.54 25.74 16.84
N THR A 64 11.46 24.78 17.75
CA THR A 64 12.52 23.81 17.99
C THR A 64 12.00 22.40 17.75
N VAL A 65 12.75 21.57 17.05
CA VAL A 65 12.44 20.15 16.81
C VAL A 65 13.67 19.32 17.14
N LEU A 66 13.53 18.34 18.05
CA LEU A 66 14.64 17.49 18.50
C LEU A 66 15.88 18.29 18.94
N GLY A 67 15.67 19.43 19.60
CA GLY A 67 16.75 20.33 20.05
C GLY A 67 17.31 21.28 18.98
N HIS A 68 16.89 21.17 17.72
CA HIS A 68 17.31 22.05 16.63
C HIS A 68 16.37 23.23 16.45
N PHE A 69 16.91 24.45 16.45
CA PHE A 69 16.17 25.66 16.11
C PHE A 69 15.85 25.70 14.61
N ILE A 70 14.58 25.95 14.30
CA ILE A 70 14.05 26.06 12.94
C ILE A 70 13.36 27.42 12.82
N PRO A 71 13.89 28.34 12.01
CA PRO A 71 13.28 29.65 11.78
C PRO A 71 11.88 29.54 11.19
N LYS A 72 11.07 30.58 11.40
CA LYS A 72 9.85 30.83 10.63
C LYS A 72 10.14 30.80 9.13
N ASP A 73 9.14 30.40 8.35
CA ASP A 73 9.16 30.32 6.88
C ASP A 73 10.15 29.28 6.30
N THR A 74 10.72 28.41 7.15
CA THR A 74 11.53 27.27 6.73
C THR A 74 10.66 26.23 6.02
N ARG A 75 11.08 25.80 4.82
CA ARG A 75 10.42 24.71 4.08
C ARG A 75 10.72 23.36 4.72
N VAL A 76 9.67 22.57 4.94
CA VAL A 76 9.73 21.25 5.56
C VAL A 76 9.12 20.22 4.60
N ILE A 77 9.84 19.13 4.38
CA ILE A 77 9.39 17.97 3.62
C ILE A 77 9.40 16.75 4.53
N VAL A 78 8.32 15.98 4.52
CA VAL A 78 8.27 14.69 5.21
C VAL A 78 8.71 13.61 4.22
N ASN A 79 9.83 12.96 4.53
CA ASN A 79 10.35 11.81 3.79
C ASN A 79 9.69 10.52 4.29
N THR A 80 8.49 10.24 3.78
CA THR A 80 7.74 9.02 4.11
C THR A 80 8.39 7.77 3.53
N TYR A 81 9.15 7.89 2.43
CA TYR A 81 9.91 6.76 1.91
C TYR A 81 10.90 6.26 2.96
N ALA A 82 11.71 7.15 3.53
CA ALA A 82 12.66 6.79 4.58
C ALA A 82 11.98 6.08 5.75
N LEU A 83 10.82 6.58 6.19
CA LEU A 83 10.04 5.98 7.27
C LEU A 83 9.50 4.58 6.91
N HIS A 84 9.00 4.39 5.69
CA HIS A 84 8.47 3.12 5.21
C HIS A 84 9.56 2.10 4.82
N SER A 85 10.80 2.55 4.67
CA SER A 85 11.96 1.71 4.31
C SER A 85 13.03 1.62 5.40
N ASP A 86 12.79 2.17 6.59
CA ASP A 86 13.76 2.16 7.69
C ASP A 86 14.03 0.72 8.16
N PRO A 87 15.27 0.20 8.05
CA PRO A 87 15.60 -1.15 8.46
C PRO A 87 15.51 -1.39 9.98
N ASN A 88 15.52 -0.32 10.79
CA ASN A 88 15.35 -0.42 12.24
C ASN A 88 13.88 -0.68 12.63
N VAL A 89 12.95 -0.36 11.73
CA VAL A 89 11.50 -0.52 11.92
C VAL A 89 10.97 -1.71 11.13
N TRP A 90 11.47 -1.89 9.91
CA TRP A 90 10.97 -2.87 8.95
C TRP A 90 12.05 -3.91 8.63
N VAL A 91 11.89 -5.14 9.11
CA VAL A 91 12.75 -6.27 8.73
C VAL A 91 12.65 -6.47 7.21
N ASN A 92 13.80 -6.53 6.53
CA ASN A 92 13.92 -6.62 5.07
C ASN A 92 13.01 -5.61 4.34
N PRO A 93 13.26 -4.29 4.47
CA PRO A 93 12.33 -3.25 4.02
C PRO A 93 12.13 -3.22 2.49
N LYS A 94 13.14 -3.72 1.76
CA LYS A 94 13.18 -3.81 0.29
C LYS A 94 12.48 -5.06 -0.27
N GLU A 95 12.00 -5.94 0.61
CA GLU A 95 11.18 -7.09 0.24
C GLU A 95 9.70 -6.79 0.48
N PHE A 96 8.86 -7.33 -0.39
CA PHE A 96 7.41 -7.25 -0.25
C PHE A 96 6.92 -8.44 0.58
N ILE A 97 6.59 -8.19 1.85
CA ILE A 97 6.22 -9.21 2.83
C ILE A 97 4.88 -8.84 3.47
N PRO A 98 3.72 -9.25 2.90
CA PRO A 98 2.41 -8.96 3.47
C PRO A 98 2.26 -9.43 4.91
N ASN A 99 2.85 -10.59 5.25
CA ASN A 99 2.73 -11.20 6.58
C ASN A 99 3.24 -10.30 7.72
N ARG A 100 4.05 -9.27 7.45
CA ARG A 100 4.45 -8.31 8.49
C ARG A 100 3.26 -7.56 9.08
N PHE A 101 2.19 -7.37 8.31
CA PHE A 101 0.97 -6.73 8.78
C PHE A 101 0.00 -7.73 9.41
N LEU A 102 0.42 -8.96 9.72
CA LEU A 102 -0.43 -9.98 10.32
C LEU A 102 0.06 -10.37 11.71
N SER A 103 -0.89 -10.64 12.60
CA SER A 103 -0.62 -11.36 13.85
C SER A 103 -0.03 -12.74 13.57
N SER A 104 0.63 -13.32 14.57
CA SER A 104 1.25 -14.66 14.45
C SER A 104 0.26 -15.77 14.05
N ASP A 105 -1.00 -15.65 14.44
CA ASP A 105 -2.09 -16.56 14.05
C ASP A 105 -2.71 -16.23 12.67
N GLY A 106 -2.27 -15.15 12.02
CA GLY A 106 -2.75 -14.71 10.72
C GLY A 106 -4.16 -14.10 10.70
N LYS A 107 -4.82 -13.94 11.86
CA LYS A 107 -6.24 -13.55 11.94
C LYS A 107 -6.49 -12.06 12.04
N LYS A 108 -5.50 -11.27 12.47
CA LYS A 108 -5.63 -9.83 12.71
C LYS A 108 -4.60 -9.06 11.91
N VAL A 109 -5.00 -7.87 11.46
CA VAL A 109 -4.11 -6.91 10.82
C VAL A 109 -3.43 -6.07 11.91
N LEU A 110 -2.11 -6.10 11.94
CA LEU A 110 -1.31 -5.29 12.86
C LEU A 110 -1.26 -3.83 12.40
N LYS A 111 -1.17 -2.91 13.36
CA LYS A 111 -1.00 -1.48 13.13
C LYS A 111 0.41 -1.07 13.54
N TYR A 112 1.02 -0.21 12.74
CA TYR A 112 2.34 0.36 13.00
C TYR A 112 2.20 1.88 13.02
N GLU A 113 2.71 2.53 14.06
CA GLU A 113 2.68 4.00 14.16
C GLU A 113 3.52 4.67 13.06
N THR A 114 4.55 3.96 12.60
CA THR A 114 5.45 4.36 11.51
C THR A 114 4.84 4.13 10.12
N PHE A 115 3.67 3.50 10.01
CA PHE A 115 2.98 3.29 8.74
C PHE A 115 1.95 4.39 8.51
N ILE A 116 2.36 5.44 7.78
CA ILE A 116 1.55 6.65 7.54
C ILE A 116 1.35 6.92 6.03
N PRO A 117 0.76 5.97 5.28
CA PRO A 117 0.59 6.09 3.82
C PRO A 117 -0.27 7.28 3.39
N PHE A 118 -1.08 7.81 4.32
CA PHE A 118 -1.96 8.95 4.13
C PHE A 118 -1.62 10.14 5.04
N LEU A 119 -0.38 10.18 5.57
CA LEU A 119 0.08 11.14 6.58
C LEU A 119 -0.75 11.15 7.88
N ILE A 120 -0.38 12.04 8.79
CA ILE A 120 -1.05 12.26 10.08
C ILE A 120 -1.20 13.77 10.37
N GLY A 121 -1.99 14.09 11.40
CA GLY A 121 -2.21 15.46 11.87
C GLY A 121 -3.19 16.27 11.01
N LYS A 122 -3.17 17.60 11.15
CA LYS A 122 -4.15 18.52 10.53
C LYS A 122 -4.20 18.48 8.99
N ARG A 123 -3.26 17.80 8.36
CA ARG A 123 -3.10 17.71 6.90
C ARG A 123 -2.93 16.26 6.46
N SER A 124 -3.45 15.32 7.24
CA SER A 124 -3.69 13.95 6.78
C SER A 124 -4.64 13.95 5.58
N CYS A 125 -4.61 12.89 4.79
CA CYS A 125 -5.45 12.78 3.61
C CYS A 125 -6.93 12.71 4.00
N VAL A 126 -7.70 13.74 3.63
CA VAL A 126 -9.17 13.75 3.82
C VAL A 126 -9.85 12.59 3.06
N GLY A 127 -9.21 12.10 1.99
CA GLY A 127 -9.69 10.98 1.19
C GLY A 127 -9.24 9.60 1.68
N GLU A 128 -8.55 9.46 2.82
CA GLU A 128 -8.05 8.15 3.27
C GLU A 128 -9.17 7.10 3.37
N THR A 129 -10.29 7.46 4.00
CA THR A 129 -11.41 6.53 4.20
C THR A 129 -11.96 6.04 2.86
N LEU A 130 -12.25 6.96 1.95
CA LEU A 130 -12.77 6.62 0.61
C LEU A 130 -11.74 5.82 -0.20
N GLY A 131 -10.48 6.27 -0.22
CA GLY A 131 -9.42 5.59 -0.96
C GLY A 131 -9.19 4.15 -0.49
N ARG A 132 -9.28 3.89 0.83
CA ARG A 132 -9.21 2.52 1.36
C ARG A 132 -10.42 1.68 0.96
N VAL A 133 -11.61 2.26 0.91
CA VAL A 133 -12.83 1.60 0.42
C VAL A 133 -12.67 1.21 -1.05
N GLU A 134 -12.32 2.17 -1.89
CA GLU A 134 -12.16 1.98 -3.33
C GLU A 134 -11.07 0.95 -3.65
N VAL A 135 -9.88 1.08 -3.05
CA VAL A 135 -8.79 0.12 -3.27
C VAL A 135 -9.21 -1.28 -2.89
N PHE A 136 -9.89 -1.46 -1.75
CA PHE A 136 -10.37 -2.78 -1.35
C PHE A 136 -11.42 -3.32 -2.33
N LEU A 137 -12.47 -2.54 -2.61
CA LEU A 137 -13.58 -2.99 -3.45
C LEU A 137 -13.14 -3.30 -4.88
N TYR A 138 -12.36 -2.42 -5.51
CA TYR A 138 -11.85 -2.66 -6.86
C TYR A 138 -10.91 -3.87 -6.90
N PHE A 139 -9.99 -3.96 -5.93
CA PHE A 139 -9.02 -5.05 -5.91
C PHE A 139 -9.69 -6.41 -5.71
N VAL A 140 -10.59 -6.51 -4.73
CA VAL A 140 -11.32 -7.75 -4.43
C VAL A 140 -12.30 -8.09 -5.56
N SER A 141 -13.06 -7.14 -6.09
CA SER A 141 -13.99 -7.41 -7.19
C SER A 141 -13.28 -7.89 -8.46
N LEU A 142 -12.10 -7.33 -8.73
CA LEU A 142 -11.27 -7.76 -9.85
C LEU A 142 -10.77 -9.20 -9.66
N LEU A 143 -10.17 -9.49 -8.50
CA LEU A 143 -9.64 -10.82 -8.19
C LEU A 143 -10.74 -11.86 -7.92
N GLN A 144 -11.97 -11.44 -7.61
CA GLN A 144 -13.09 -12.36 -7.54
C GLN A 144 -13.45 -12.91 -8.93
N ARG A 145 -13.17 -12.17 -10.01
CA ARG A 145 -13.57 -12.56 -11.37
C ARG A 145 -12.42 -13.03 -12.24
N TYR A 146 -11.20 -12.57 -11.94
CA TYR A 146 -10.05 -12.79 -12.79
C TYR A 146 -8.82 -13.19 -11.99
N ARG A 147 -8.08 -14.16 -12.52
CA ARG A 147 -6.66 -14.32 -12.24
C ARG A 147 -5.91 -13.40 -13.19
N VAL A 148 -5.00 -12.60 -12.65
CA VAL A 148 -4.24 -11.59 -13.40
C VAL A 148 -2.79 -12.03 -13.57
N SER A 149 -2.28 -12.01 -14.79
CA SER A 149 -0.86 -12.19 -15.14
C SER A 149 -0.30 -10.97 -15.87
N ALA A 150 1.00 -10.94 -16.13
CA ALA A 150 1.65 -9.91 -16.95
C ALA A 150 2.43 -10.56 -18.09
N LYS A 151 2.39 -9.95 -19.27
CA LYS A 151 3.12 -10.41 -20.46
C LYS A 151 4.46 -9.68 -20.57
N ASN A 152 5.56 -10.43 -20.79
CA ASN A 152 6.89 -9.90 -21.10
C ASN A 152 7.40 -8.78 -20.17
N VAL A 153 7.47 -9.02 -18.87
CA VAL A 153 8.13 -8.07 -17.95
C VAL A 153 9.16 -8.83 -17.14
N ASP A 154 10.41 -8.37 -17.16
CA ASP A 154 11.29 -8.57 -16.02
C ASP A 154 10.62 -7.90 -14.82
N ILE A 155 9.93 -8.73 -14.04
CA ILE A 155 9.05 -8.39 -12.92
C ILE A 155 9.75 -7.48 -11.89
N MET A 156 11.08 -7.42 -11.93
CA MET A 156 11.93 -6.52 -11.15
C MET A 156 11.77 -5.05 -11.54
N SER A 157 11.42 -4.75 -12.79
CA SER A 157 11.51 -3.41 -13.37
C SER A 157 10.17 -2.68 -13.54
N VAL A 158 9.09 -3.12 -12.89
CA VAL A 158 7.71 -2.58 -13.07
C VAL A 158 7.55 -1.08 -12.74
N ILE A 159 8.59 -0.39 -12.26
CA ILE A 159 8.55 1.05 -11.96
C ILE A 159 9.26 1.83 -13.06
N ALA A 160 8.63 2.88 -13.55
CA ALA A 160 9.32 3.89 -14.32
C ALA A 160 10.22 4.69 -13.36
N ASP A 161 11.54 4.67 -13.57
CA ASP A 161 12.50 5.59 -12.93
C ASP A 161 12.31 7.01 -13.49
N ARG A 162 11.13 7.60 -13.26
CA ARG A 162 10.83 8.99 -13.59
C ARG A 162 10.78 9.80 -12.30
N LEU A 163 11.57 10.87 -12.27
CA LEU A 163 11.55 11.87 -11.21
C LEU A 163 10.20 12.62 -11.23
N THR A 164 9.19 12.01 -10.62
CA THR A 164 7.86 12.60 -10.47
C THR A 164 7.45 12.54 -9.01
N MET A 165 6.57 13.44 -8.59
CA MET A 165 6.08 13.46 -7.21
C MET A 165 5.36 12.17 -6.80
N ASN A 166 4.93 11.35 -7.78
CA ASN A 166 4.16 10.13 -7.57
C ASN A 166 4.86 8.92 -8.19
N ALA A 167 5.11 7.87 -7.41
CA ALA A 167 5.56 6.60 -7.97
C ALA A 167 4.47 5.99 -8.88
N LYS A 168 4.80 5.63 -10.12
CA LYS A 168 3.87 4.97 -11.06
C LYS A 168 4.50 3.69 -11.64
N PRO A 169 3.68 2.70 -12.02
CA PRO A 169 4.16 1.60 -12.85
C PRO A 169 4.75 2.12 -14.17
N LYS A 170 5.57 1.30 -14.85
CA LYS A 170 5.99 1.59 -16.23
C LYS A 170 4.79 1.64 -17.17
N ASP A 171 4.91 2.49 -18.19
CA ASP A 171 3.85 2.74 -19.17
C ASP A 171 3.58 1.53 -20.10
N ASP A 172 4.53 0.59 -20.21
CA ASP A 172 4.47 -0.61 -21.06
C ASP A 172 3.99 -1.86 -20.31
N LEU A 173 3.50 -1.73 -19.08
CA LEU A 173 2.97 -2.86 -18.31
C LEU A 173 1.67 -3.39 -18.94
N ILE A 174 1.75 -4.54 -19.59
CA ILE A 174 0.58 -5.25 -20.14
C ILE A 174 0.12 -6.33 -19.15
N LEU A 175 -1.13 -6.21 -18.69
CA LEU A 175 -1.78 -7.18 -17.82
C LEU A 175 -2.75 -8.05 -18.64
N GLU A 176 -2.76 -9.34 -18.33
CA GLU A 176 -3.69 -10.31 -18.90
C GLU A 176 -4.67 -10.77 -17.82
N PHE A 177 -5.95 -10.85 -18.19
CA PHE A 177 -7.04 -11.19 -17.28
C PHE A 177 -7.66 -12.51 -17.70
N HIS A 178 -7.48 -13.53 -16.86
CA HIS A 178 -7.98 -14.88 -17.08
C HIS A 178 -9.19 -15.09 -16.19
N LYS A 179 -10.37 -15.31 -16.78
CA LYS A 179 -11.61 -15.47 -16.02
C LYS A 179 -11.50 -16.67 -15.07
N CYS A 180 -11.82 -16.46 -13.79
CA CYS A 180 -11.97 -17.54 -12.82
C CYS A 180 -13.27 -18.30 -13.15
N LEU A 181 -13.18 -19.63 -13.29
CA LEU A 181 -14.33 -20.51 -13.42
C LEU A 181 -15.09 -20.60 -12.09
#